data_AF-A0A1W9ZQC2-F1
#
_entry.id   AF-A0A1W9ZQC2-F1
#
_cell.length_a   1.000
_cell.length_b   1.000
_cell.length_c   1.000
_cell.angle_alpha   90.00
_cell.angle_beta   90.00
_cell.angle_gamma   90.00
#
_symmetry.space_group_name_H-M   'P 1'
#
loop_
_entity.id
_entity.type
_entity.pdbx_description
1 polymer ?
#
loop_
_entity_poly.entity_id
_entity_poly.type
_entity_poly.pdbx_seq_one_letter_code
_entity_poly.pdbx_strand_id
1 'polypeptide(L)'
;FVTDCPAWVDAQRRQQMEEKLVAVAASNCPDVLHHAIAEALYLLNQDGEEPIEDLVAHKRGITFGPQQPDGTSRVSGWASPELRATLDPVLDRWGAPGMCNPDDPTPCTSGTPTQEQIDTDTRTARQRTHDALLTLGRHALMSGQLGQHNGLPVSIV
;
A
#
# COMPACT_ATOMS: atom_id res chain seq x y z
N PHE A 1 -30.77 -5.66 1.64
CA PHE A 1 -31.51 -4.69 0.80
C PHE A 1 -31.93 -3.46 1.59
N VAL A 2 -32.87 -3.54 2.55
CA VAL A 2 -33.32 -2.36 3.34
C VAL A 2 -32.14 -1.61 3.97
N THR A 3 -31.20 -2.35 4.55
CA THR A 3 -30.02 -1.81 5.23
C THR A 3 -28.98 -1.23 4.27
N ASP A 4 -28.95 -1.72 3.03
CA ASP A 4 -27.91 -1.41 2.04
C ASP A 4 -28.41 -0.45 0.95
N CYS A 5 -29.69 -0.10 0.97
CA CYS A 5 -30.30 0.77 -0.03
C CYS A 5 -29.85 2.22 0.22
N PRO A 6 -29.33 2.93 -0.81
CA PRO A 6 -28.80 4.28 -0.62
C PRO A 6 -29.81 5.26 -0.04
N ALA A 7 -29.36 6.11 0.88
CA ALA A 7 -30.21 7.05 1.61
C ALA A 7 -30.92 8.08 0.71
N TRP A 8 -30.38 8.36 -0.47
CA TRP A 8 -30.96 9.30 -1.44
C TRP A 8 -32.09 8.70 -2.29
N VAL A 9 -32.25 7.36 -2.31
CA VAL A 9 -33.37 6.72 -3.01
C VAL A 9 -34.65 7.05 -2.25
N ASP A 10 -35.65 7.62 -2.92
CA ASP A 10 -36.92 7.98 -2.27
C ASP A 10 -37.72 6.75 -1.81
N ALA A 11 -38.64 6.97 -0.87
CA ALA A 11 -39.41 5.89 -0.26
C ALA A 11 -40.27 5.11 -1.27
N GLN A 12 -40.82 5.79 -2.27
CA GLN A 12 -41.68 5.16 -3.28
C GLN A 12 -40.86 4.21 -4.17
N ARG A 13 -39.67 4.63 -4.59
CA ARG A 13 -38.76 3.80 -5.38
C ARG A 13 -38.18 2.63 -4.59
N ARG A 14 -37.90 2.82 -3.29
CA ARG A 14 -37.53 1.71 -2.38
C ARG A 14 -38.64 0.66 -2.30
N GLN A 15 -39.88 1.10 -2.07
CA GLN A 15 -41.03 0.22 -1.96
C GLN A 15 -41.25 -0.58 -3.25
N GLN A 16 -41.16 0.05 -4.43
CA GLN A 16 -41.30 -0.65 -5.71
C GLN A 16 -40.23 -1.71 -5.94
N MET A 17 -39.00 -1.49 -5.46
CA MET A 17 -37.92 -2.47 -5.56
C MET A 17 -38.11 -3.61 -4.56
N GLU A 18 -38.56 -3.31 -3.34
CA GLU A 18 -38.95 -4.34 -2.37
C GLU A 18 -40.07 -5.24 -2.88
N GLU A 19 -41.12 -4.67 -3.47
CA GLU A 19 -42.23 -5.45 -4.04
C GLU A 19 -41.73 -6.44 -5.11
N LYS A 20 -40.81 -5.99 -5.97
CA LYS A 20 -40.17 -6.85 -6.97
C LYS A 20 -39.30 -7.94 -6.33
N LEU A 21 -38.51 -7.60 -5.32
CA LEU A 21 -37.65 -8.56 -4.63
C LEU A 21 -38.46 -9.59 -3.83
N VAL A 22 -39.59 -9.20 -3.23
CA VAL A 22 -40.54 -10.11 -2.57
C VAL A 22 -41.15 -11.07 -3.59
N ALA A 23 -41.55 -10.58 -4.77
CA ALA A 23 -42.05 -11.43 -5.85
C ALA A 23 -40.99 -12.45 -6.34
N VAL A 24 -39.73 -12.02 -6.45
CA VAL A 24 -38.60 -12.91 -6.78
C VAL A 24 -38.39 -13.96 -5.68
N ALA A 25 -38.39 -13.54 -4.41
CA ALA A 25 -38.20 -14.43 -3.27
C ALA A 25 -39.30 -15.51 -3.17
N ALA A 26 -40.54 -15.18 -3.54
CA ALA A 26 -41.67 -16.09 -3.43
C ALA A 26 -41.59 -17.32 -4.36
N SER A 27 -40.82 -17.25 -5.45
CA SER A 27 -40.77 -18.30 -6.47
C SER A 27 -39.37 -18.84 -6.77
N ASN A 28 -38.32 -18.35 -6.10
CA ASN A 28 -36.94 -18.69 -6.42
C ASN A 28 -36.12 -19.07 -5.18
N CYS A 29 -34.96 -19.69 -5.41
CA CYS A 29 -34.04 -20.04 -4.33
C CYS A 29 -33.30 -18.79 -3.78
N PRO A 30 -32.71 -18.88 -2.58
CA PRO A 30 -32.00 -17.76 -1.96
C PRO A 30 -30.88 -17.16 -2.82
N ASP A 31 -30.15 -17.97 -3.59
CA ASP A 31 -29.07 -17.49 -4.45
C ASP A 31 -29.58 -16.55 -5.55
N VAL A 32 -30.73 -16.86 -6.15
CA VAL A 32 -31.37 -16.01 -7.16
C VAL A 32 -31.83 -14.69 -6.54
N LEU A 33 -32.35 -14.72 -5.31
CA LEU A 33 -32.70 -13.52 -4.57
C LEU A 33 -31.46 -12.67 -4.25
N HIS A 34 -30.34 -13.29 -3.85
CA HIS A 34 -29.08 -12.58 -3.59
C HIS A 34 -28.56 -11.87 -4.85
N HIS A 35 -28.60 -12.53 -6.01
CA HIS A 35 -28.23 -11.91 -7.27
C HIS A 35 -29.15 -10.74 -7.64
N ALA A 36 -30.47 -10.91 -7.51
CA ALA A 36 -31.42 -9.83 -7.77
C ALA A 36 -31.24 -8.63 -6.83
N ILE A 37 -30.91 -8.87 -5.55
CA ILE A 37 -30.58 -7.80 -4.58
C ILE A 37 -29.29 -7.08 -4.99
N ALA A 38 -28.24 -7.81 -5.36
CA ALA A 38 -26.97 -7.22 -5.76
C ALA A 38 -27.11 -6.36 -7.03
N GLU A 39 -27.84 -6.85 -8.03
CA GLU A 39 -28.13 -6.10 -9.26
C GLU A 39 -28.99 -4.86 -8.97
N ALA A 40 -30.03 -4.99 -8.15
CA ALA A 40 -30.88 -3.87 -7.75
C ALA A 40 -30.08 -2.77 -7.04
N LEU A 41 -29.18 -3.13 -6.11
CA LEU A 41 -28.33 -2.18 -5.41
C LEU A 41 -27.31 -1.52 -6.34
N TYR A 42 -26.70 -2.28 -7.25
CA TYR A 42 -25.77 -1.75 -8.25
C TYR A 42 -26.44 -0.75 -9.20
N LEU A 43 -27.63 -1.08 -9.72
CA LEU A 43 -28.39 -0.18 -10.59
C LEU A 43 -28.88 1.07 -9.87
N LEU A 44 -29.11 0.98 -8.56
CA LEU A 44 -29.44 2.13 -7.73
C LEU A 44 -28.21 3.00 -7.49
N ASN A 45 -27.04 2.44 -7.18
CA ASN A 45 -25.82 3.21 -6.93
C ASN A 45 -24.62 2.68 -7.73
N GLN A 46 -24.54 3.09 -9.00
CA GLN A 46 -23.44 2.68 -9.90
C GLN A 46 -22.11 3.33 -9.52
N ASP A 47 -22.15 4.51 -8.90
CA ASP A 47 -20.97 5.30 -8.54
C ASP A 47 -20.34 4.88 -7.19
N GLY A 48 -21.07 4.10 -6.38
CA GLY A 48 -20.60 3.69 -5.05
C GLY A 48 -20.71 4.79 -3.99
N GLU A 49 -20.10 4.59 -2.83
CA GLU A 49 -19.96 5.68 -1.85
C GLU A 49 -18.86 6.64 -2.33
N GLU A 50 -19.12 7.94 -2.20
CA GLU A 50 -18.11 8.96 -2.48
C GLU A 50 -16.87 8.69 -1.62
N PRO A 51 -15.67 8.59 -2.23
CA PRO A 51 -14.45 8.39 -1.47
C PRO A 51 -14.31 9.53 -0.46
N ILE A 52 -14.34 9.21 0.83
CA ILE A 52 -14.09 10.21 1.87
C ILE A 52 -12.65 10.71 1.67
N GLU A 53 -12.52 11.91 1.11
CA GLU A 53 -11.24 12.52 0.69
C GLU A 53 -10.20 12.62 1.83
N ASP A 54 -10.62 12.42 3.08
CA ASP A 54 -9.80 12.60 4.28
C ASP A 54 -9.34 11.27 4.96
N LEU A 55 -9.86 10.10 4.56
CA LEU A 55 -9.51 8.83 5.24
C LEU A 55 -8.03 8.46 5.09
N VAL A 56 -7.42 8.76 3.94
CA VAL A 56 -6.00 8.48 3.67
C VAL A 56 -5.11 9.45 4.46
N ALA A 57 -5.55 10.71 4.60
CA ALA A 57 -4.79 11.72 5.32
C ALA A 57 -4.66 11.38 6.81
N HIS A 58 -5.72 10.90 7.46
CA HIS A 58 -5.67 10.51 8.89
C HIS A 58 -4.95 9.19 9.15
N LYS A 59 -4.90 8.27 8.17
CA LYS A 59 -4.28 6.95 8.35
C LYS A 59 -2.78 6.94 8.07
N ARG A 60 -2.26 7.86 7.24
CA ARG A 60 -0.85 7.85 6.81
C ARG A 60 0.09 8.10 7.99
N GLY A 61 1.16 7.31 8.08
CA GLY A 61 2.20 7.46 9.09
C GLY A 61 3.15 6.26 9.10
N ILE A 62 4.41 6.49 9.42
CA ILE A 62 5.42 5.44 9.65
C ILE A 62 6.02 5.66 11.03
N THR A 63 6.05 4.62 11.85
CA THR A 63 6.62 4.65 13.20
C THR A 63 7.73 3.61 13.31
N PHE A 64 8.88 4.04 13.84
CA PHE A 64 9.93 3.16 14.33
C PHE A 64 9.71 2.93 15.82
N GLY A 65 9.53 1.67 16.20
CA GLY A 65 9.43 1.27 17.60
C GLY A 65 10.77 1.40 18.33
N PRO A 66 10.79 1.12 19.64
CA PRO A 66 12.02 1.13 20.42
C PRO A 66 13.01 0.09 19.86
N GLN A 67 14.30 0.44 19.96
CA GLN A 67 15.37 -0.46 19.57
C GLN A 67 15.38 -1.68 20.50
N GLN A 68 15.46 -2.85 19.89
CA GLN A 68 15.56 -4.14 20.56
C GLN A 68 17.02 -4.39 20.99
N PRO A 69 17.28 -5.34 21.90
CA PRO A 69 18.64 -5.65 22.36
C PRO A 69 19.62 -6.05 21.25
N ASP A 70 19.12 -6.56 20.12
CA ASP A 70 19.92 -6.90 18.93
C ASP A 70 20.20 -5.69 18.02
N GLY A 71 19.75 -4.50 18.40
CA GLY A 71 19.92 -3.27 17.64
C GLY A 71 18.85 -3.03 16.57
N THR A 72 17.90 -3.95 16.37
CA THR A 72 16.83 -3.79 15.38
C THR A 72 15.66 -2.98 15.94
N SER A 73 14.87 -2.34 15.07
CA SER A 73 13.63 -1.66 15.44
C SER A 73 12.49 -2.10 14.54
N ARG A 74 11.32 -2.36 15.11
CA ARG A 74 10.11 -2.65 14.32
C ARG A 74 9.65 -1.38 13.59
N VAL A 75 9.39 -1.49 12.30
CA VAL A 75 8.74 -0.44 11.49
C VAL A 75 7.28 -0.82 11.26
N SER A 76 6.36 0.15 11.42
CA SER A 76 4.93 -0.08 11.19
C SER A 76 4.22 1.20 10.75
N GLY A 77 3.05 1.05 10.10
CA GLY A 77 2.22 2.18 9.69
C GLY A 77 1.57 1.98 8.32
N TRP A 78 0.95 3.06 7.79
CA TRP A 78 0.30 3.08 6.48
C TRP A 78 0.97 4.11 5.57
N ALA A 79 1.35 3.68 4.37
CA ALA A 79 1.87 4.57 3.32
C ALA A 79 0.71 5.25 2.58
N SER A 80 0.86 6.52 2.23
CA SER A 80 -0.03 7.17 1.27
C SER A 80 0.21 6.58 -0.14
N PRO A 81 -0.76 6.73 -1.08
CA PRO A 81 -0.55 6.34 -2.47
C PRO A 81 0.68 7.00 -3.10
N GLU A 82 0.93 8.29 -2.81
CA GLU A 82 2.09 9.03 -3.28
C GLU A 82 3.42 8.44 -2.75
N LEU A 83 3.49 8.13 -1.45
CA LEU A 83 4.69 7.51 -0.87
C LEU A 83 4.94 6.13 -1.47
N ARG A 84 3.88 5.33 -1.65
CA ARG A 84 3.97 4.00 -2.28
C ARG A 84 4.49 4.13 -3.71
N ALA A 85 3.85 4.97 -4.53
CA ALA A 85 4.25 5.19 -5.92
C ALA A 85 5.69 5.72 -6.06
N THR A 86 6.18 6.50 -5.08
CA THR A 86 7.56 6.99 -5.06
C THR A 86 8.55 5.88 -4.70
N LEU A 87 8.22 5.03 -3.73
CA LEU A 87 9.13 3.99 -3.25
C LEU A 87 9.18 2.75 -4.15
N ASP A 88 8.06 2.36 -4.78
CA ASP A 88 7.98 1.16 -5.62
C ASP A 88 9.08 1.04 -6.68
N PRO A 89 9.26 2.02 -7.58
CA PRO A 89 10.30 1.89 -8.60
C PRO A 89 11.70 1.82 -7.99
N VAL A 90 11.93 2.47 -6.84
CA VAL A 90 13.20 2.41 -6.13
C VAL A 90 13.42 1.01 -5.56
N LEU A 91 12.42 0.45 -4.88
CA LEU A 91 12.50 -0.86 -4.25
C LEU A 91 12.55 -2.00 -5.27
N ASP A 92 11.84 -1.88 -6.38
CA ASP A 92 11.91 -2.84 -7.49
C ASP A 92 13.31 -2.81 -8.12
N ARG A 93 13.89 -1.62 -8.28
CA ARG A 93 15.20 -1.46 -8.92
C ARG A 93 16.36 -1.88 -8.02
N TRP A 94 16.36 -1.42 -6.77
CA TRP A 94 17.45 -1.64 -5.81
C TRP A 94 17.25 -2.86 -4.93
N GLY A 95 16.03 -3.41 -4.87
CA GLY A 95 15.73 -4.67 -4.20
C GLY A 95 15.79 -5.90 -5.14
N ALA A 96 16.16 -5.72 -6.40
CA ALA A 96 16.43 -6.82 -7.32
C ALA A 96 17.64 -7.66 -6.86
N PRO A 97 17.71 -8.96 -7.22
CA PRO A 97 18.88 -9.78 -6.93
C PRO A 97 20.20 -9.14 -7.40
N GLY A 98 21.23 -9.18 -6.55
CA GLY A 98 22.55 -8.60 -6.79
C GLY A 98 22.65 -7.09 -6.59
N MET A 99 21.53 -6.39 -6.37
CA MET A 99 21.53 -4.94 -6.10
C MET A 99 21.67 -4.65 -4.61
N CYS A 100 22.41 -3.59 -4.27
CA CYS A 100 22.54 -3.08 -2.91
C CYS A 100 22.97 -4.15 -1.89
N ASN A 101 23.77 -5.15 -2.30
CA ASN A 101 24.23 -6.20 -1.40
C ASN A 101 25.39 -5.71 -0.53
N PRO A 102 25.22 -5.60 0.81
CA PRO A 102 26.32 -5.19 1.69
C PRO A 102 27.43 -6.24 1.79
N ASP A 103 27.14 -7.51 1.48
CA ASP A 103 28.13 -8.60 1.53
C ASP A 103 29.02 -8.65 0.27
N ASP A 104 28.65 -7.93 -0.79
CA ASP A 104 29.49 -7.79 -1.98
C ASP A 104 30.67 -6.84 -1.69
N PRO A 105 31.92 -7.17 -2.08
CA PRO A 105 33.06 -6.25 -1.94
C PRO A 105 32.88 -4.93 -2.68
N THR A 106 32.11 -4.95 -3.77
CA THR A 106 31.72 -3.76 -4.55
C THR A 106 30.21 -3.79 -4.82
N PRO A 107 29.39 -3.31 -3.87
CA PRO A 107 27.94 -3.36 -4.00
C PRO A 107 27.44 -2.64 -5.25
N CYS A 108 26.60 -3.30 -6.05
CA CYS A 108 25.98 -2.67 -7.21
C CYS A 108 24.84 -1.74 -6.78
N THR A 109 25.01 -0.43 -6.91
CA THR A 109 23.98 0.59 -6.58
C THR A 109 23.46 1.33 -7.81
N SER A 110 24.04 1.08 -8.98
CA SER A 110 23.65 1.68 -10.26
C SER A 110 23.95 0.72 -11.41
N GLY A 111 23.21 0.84 -12.52
CA GLY A 111 23.38 -0.09 -13.63
C GLY A 111 22.92 -1.51 -13.29
N THR A 112 23.27 -2.48 -14.12
CA THR A 112 22.86 -3.87 -13.95
C THR A 112 23.93 -4.63 -13.17
N PRO A 113 23.56 -5.40 -12.12
CA PRO A 113 24.54 -6.21 -11.39
C PRO A 113 25.11 -7.30 -12.29
N THR A 114 26.31 -7.79 -11.96
CA THR A 114 26.91 -8.89 -12.73
C THR A 114 26.13 -10.19 -12.50
N GLN A 115 26.28 -11.17 -13.41
CA GLN A 115 25.64 -12.47 -13.24
C GLN A 115 26.08 -13.17 -11.94
N GLU A 116 27.35 -13.03 -11.57
CA GLU A 116 27.89 -13.56 -10.31
C GLU A 116 27.22 -12.93 -9.08
N GLN A 117 27.01 -11.60 -9.07
CA GLN A 117 26.28 -10.92 -7.99
C GLN A 117 24.83 -11.39 -7.88
N ILE A 118 24.18 -11.64 -9.02
CA ILE A 118 22.81 -12.17 -9.05
C ILE A 118 22.76 -13.60 -8.49
N ASP A 119 23.66 -14.47 -8.96
CA ASP A 119 23.64 -15.90 -8.63
C ASP A 119 24.05 -16.18 -7.18
N THR A 120 24.90 -15.32 -6.59
CA THR A 120 25.38 -15.45 -5.22
C THR A 120 24.53 -14.69 -4.19
N ASP A 121 23.54 -13.90 -4.63
CA ASP A 121 22.63 -13.19 -3.73
C ASP A 121 21.64 -14.14 -3.05
N THR A 122 22.01 -14.60 -1.85
CA THR A 122 21.17 -15.50 -1.03
C THR A 122 20.15 -14.77 -0.17
N ARG A 123 20.06 -13.43 -0.23
CA ARG A 123 19.17 -12.66 0.64
C ARG A 123 17.71 -12.90 0.25
N THR A 124 16.84 -12.88 1.25
CA THR A 124 15.39 -12.88 1.03
C THR A 124 14.94 -11.55 0.41
N ALA A 125 13.77 -11.55 -0.26
CA ALA A 125 13.19 -10.32 -0.81
C ALA A 125 13.06 -9.21 0.25
N ARG A 126 12.68 -9.55 1.49
CA ARG A 126 12.57 -8.58 2.60
C ARG A 126 13.92 -7.97 2.99
N GLN A 127 14.97 -8.77 3.01
CA GLN A 127 16.34 -8.27 3.27
C GLN A 127 16.79 -7.34 2.15
N ARG A 128 16.54 -7.69 0.87
CA ARG A 128 16.85 -6.79 -0.26
C ARG A 128 16.07 -5.47 -0.19
N THR A 129 14.78 -5.51 0.17
CA THR A 129 14.00 -4.29 0.41
C THR A 129 14.61 -3.43 1.53
N HIS A 130 15.05 -4.04 2.63
CA HIS A 130 15.72 -3.34 3.72
C HIS A 130 16.99 -2.64 3.22
N ASP A 131 17.85 -3.35 2.49
CA ASP A 131 19.13 -2.81 2.03
C ASP A 131 18.96 -1.73 0.95
N ALA A 132 17.90 -1.84 0.14
CA ALA A 132 17.48 -0.80 -0.80
C ALA A 132 17.07 0.49 -0.07
N LEU A 133 16.27 0.38 1.01
CA LEU A 133 15.89 1.54 1.83
C LEU A 133 17.10 2.16 2.54
N LEU A 134 18.02 1.34 3.05
CA LEU A 134 19.27 1.84 3.64
C LEU A 134 20.12 2.59 2.60
N THR A 135 20.22 2.05 1.39
CA THR A 135 20.92 2.68 0.27
C THR A 135 20.29 4.02 -0.09
N LEU A 136 18.95 4.09 -0.17
CA LEU A 136 18.21 5.33 -0.38
C LEU A 136 18.51 6.39 0.68
N GLY A 137 18.51 6.01 1.97
CA GLY A 137 18.88 6.91 3.06
C GLY A 137 20.31 7.44 2.93
N ARG A 138 21.27 6.56 2.59
CA ARG A 138 22.66 6.94 2.33
C ARG A 138 22.77 7.93 1.17
N HIS A 139 22.09 7.68 0.05
CA HIS A 139 22.06 8.60 -1.09
C HIS A 139 21.47 9.96 -0.71
N ALA A 140 20.39 9.98 0.08
CA ALA A 140 19.81 11.23 0.57
C ALA A 140 20.81 12.01 1.44
N LEU A 141 21.52 11.33 2.35
CA LEU A 141 22.54 11.96 3.20
C LEU A 141 23.73 12.48 2.40
N MET A 142 24.18 11.73 1.40
CA MET A 142 25.29 12.13 0.51
C MET A 142 24.92 13.20 -0.51
N SER A 143 23.63 13.47 -0.73
CA SER A 143 23.16 14.49 -1.68
C SER A 143 23.59 15.91 -1.31
N GLY A 144 23.91 16.16 -0.03
CA GLY A 144 24.18 17.49 0.51
C GLY A 144 22.93 18.40 0.60
N GLN A 145 21.75 17.90 0.23
CA GLN A 145 20.52 18.69 0.16
C GLN A 145 19.71 18.69 1.48
N LEU A 146 20.07 17.84 2.44
CA LEU A 146 19.38 17.76 3.74
C LEU A 146 19.74 18.90 4.71
N GLY A 147 20.69 19.76 4.34
CA GLY A 147 21.07 20.93 5.12
C GLY A 147 21.75 20.60 6.43
N GLN A 148 21.40 21.33 7.48
CA GLN A 148 21.99 21.20 8.82
C GLN A 148 20.90 20.91 9.86
N HIS A 149 21.26 20.11 10.87
CA HIS A 149 20.46 19.89 12.07
C HIS A 149 21.30 20.28 13.28
N ASN A 150 20.80 21.21 14.11
CA ASN A 150 21.54 21.80 15.24
C ASN A 150 22.92 22.39 14.86
N GLY A 151 23.03 23.01 13.68
CA GLY A 151 24.27 23.65 13.20
C GLY A 151 25.33 22.70 12.65
N LEU A 152 25.03 21.40 12.56
CA LEU A 152 25.90 20.38 11.96
C LEU A 152 25.26 19.82 10.69
N PRO A 153 26.03 19.51 9.64
CA PRO A 153 25.50 18.82 8.46
C PRO A 153 24.80 17.51 8.84
N VAL A 154 23.68 17.21 8.19
CA VAL A 154 22.99 15.92 8.38
C VAL A 154 23.80 14.82 7.68
N SER A 155 24.64 14.11 8.42
CA SER A 155 25.45 12.98 7.93
C SER A 155 25.32 11.74 8.84
N ILE A 156 25.75 10.58 8.33
CA ILE A 156 25.95 9.39 9.17
C ILE A 156 27.21 9.62 10.00
N VAL A 157 27.17 9.29 11.30
CA VAL A 157 28.33 9.25 12.21
C VAL A 157 28.67 7.80 12.52
#